data_AF-A0A3A8ZRI7-F1
#
_entry.id   AF-A0A3A8ZRI7-F1
#
_cell.length_a   1.000
_cell.length_b   1.000
_cell.length_c   1.000
_cell.angle_alpha   90.00
_cell.angle_beta   90.00
_cell.angle_gamma   90.00
#
_symmetry.space_group_name_H-M   'P 1'
#
loop_
_entity.id
_entity.type
_entity.pdbx_description
1 polymer ?
#
loop_
_entity_poly.entity_id
_entity_poly.type
_entity_poly.pdbx_seq_one_letter_code
_entity_poly.pdbx_strand_id
1 'polypeptide(L)'
;MNIDYSQFYRGTTNIPSYGSGAYKKDTLVKYEFNTTDEHGNKVMDKMSREETLQAMKDIRSQYGDSVIVEFSGDGMAALAEGRKGWMVPEDKEAVEARNAAFQKDIVQVDKSLNNLPAYSGMYGADKAVASALENCSKEEQGFVYDIIRQNFLVGNSGSMTEEERQANISLGMKKAEYAAENFIPEDSRDGFLEAMQSIAKLASAGKADSNGNMDYGVAKGRYLGHGSNLVQTTNALDMMRTVDKDAYAEYQKMGEKDDGGLSSLKYLTNWYASAVKKNPSMVDNYEKQSEEYVEKNVKNQKLDKTFAGLKTGSKAAFFESLRMFQSSNPNFLSSIINRELASKFWGF
;
A
#
# COMPACT_ATOMS: atom_id res chain seq x y z
N MET A 1 33.50 43.31 11.75
CA MET A 1 33.59 43.22 13.22
C MET A 1 33.08 41.85 13.59
N ASN A 2 33.94 40.99 14.15
CA ASN A 2 33.48 39.69 14.63
C ASN A 2 32.95 39.92 16.04
N ILE A 3 31.63 39.99 16.18
CA ILE A 3 31.00 40.13 17.49
C ILE A 3 31.20 38.81 18.22
N ASP A 4 31.80 38.85 19.41
CA ASP A 4 32.02 37.65 20.22
C ASP A 4 30.72 37.28 20.95
N TYR A 5 30.12 36.17 20.52
CA TYR A 5 28.87 35.64 21.08
C TYR A 5 29.09 34.58 22.16
N SER A 6 30.34 34.32 22.57
CA SER A 6 30.69 33.28 23.55
C SER A 6 29.99 33.45 24.90
N GLN A 7 29.71 34.69 25.31
CA GLN A 7 28.97 35.00 26.55
C GLN A 7 27.52 34.46 26.57
N PHE A 8 26.95 34.21 25.39
CA PHE A 8 25.60 33.66 25.24
C PHE A 8 25.59 32.14 25.10
N TYR A 9 26.75 31.48 25.03
CA TYR A 9 26.83 30.03 24.91
C TYR A 9 26.39 29.36 26.23
N ARG A 10 25.59 28.29 26.12
CA ARG A 10 25.03 27.53 27.26
C ARG A 10 25.39 26.05 27.28
N GLY A 11 26.12 25.57 26.27
CA GLY A 11 26.64 24.21 26.24
C GLY A 11 26.35 23.48 24.93
N THR A 12 26.97 22.31 24.80
CA THR A 12 26.79 21.37 23.70
C THR A 12 26.36 20.03 24.27
N THR A 13 25.37 19.41 23.64
CA THR A 13 24.80 18.11 24.02
C THR A 13 24.68 17.20 22.81
N ASN A 14 25.00 15.92 22.98
CA ASN A 14 24.76 14.92 21.94
C ASN A 14 23.28 14.57 21.90
N ILE A 15 22.71 14.48 20.71
CA ILE A 15 21.29 14.14 20.51
C ILE A 15 21.17 12.80 19.76
N PRO A 16 20.06 12.06 19.97
CA PRO A 16 19.72 10.95 19.08
C PRO A 16 19.72 11.47 17.63
N SER A 17 20.50 10.80 16.78
CA SER A 17 20.76 11.22 15.41
C SER A 17 19.49 11.64 14.66
N TYR A 18 19.45 12.89 14.20
CA TYR A 18 18.40 13.43 13.35
C TYR A 18 18.86 13.45 11.90
N GLY A 19 18.08 12.84 11.00
CA GLY A 19 18.42 12.67 9.58
C GLY A 19 19.29 11.44 9.26
N SER A 20 19.42 11.11 7.98
CA SER A 20 20.16 9.94 7.47
C SER A 20 21.20 10.33 6.41
N GLY A 21 22.31 9.61 6.34
CA GLY A 21 23.35 9.82 5.33
C GLY A 21 24.22 11.06 5.58
N ALA A 22 24.62 11.78 4.53
CA ALA A 22 25.52 12.94 4.61
C ALA A 22 24.96 14.16 5.38
N TYR A 23 23.66 14.14 5.71
CA TYR A 23 22.97 15.20 6.46
C TYR A 23 22.65 14.81 7.90
N LYS A 24 23.32 13.77 8.41
CA LYS A 24 23.15 13.30 9.79
C LYS A 24 23.58 14.40 10.77
N LYS A 25 22.69 14.74 11.71
CA LYS A 25 22.98 15.66 12.82
C LYS A 25 22.89 14.95 14.14
N ASP A 26 23.96 14.96 14.92
CA ASP A 26 24.07 14.25 16.21
C ASP A 26 24.54 15.15 17.36
N THR A 27 24.79 16.43 17.06
CA THR A 27 25.30 17.41 18.02
C THR A 27 24.38 18.63 18.08
N LEU A 28 23.95 19.02 19.28
CA LEU A 28 23.12 20.20 19.56
C LEU A 28 23.90 21.22 20.40
N VAL A 29 24.02 22.44 19.90
CA VAL A 29 24.67 23.57 20.56
C VAL A 29 23.63 24.60 20.96
N LYS A 30 23.70 25.13 22.19
CA LYS A 30 22.71 26.08 22.72
C LYS A 30 23.31 27.45 22.99
N TYR A 31 22.62 28.48 22.51
CA TYR A 31 22.89 29.88 22.82
C TYR A 31 21.63 30.56 23.38
N GLU A 32 21.80 31.34 24.45
CA GLU A 32 20.71 32.03 25.14
C GLU A 32 21.02 33.53 25.27
N PHE A 33 20.17 34.35 24.68
CA PHE A 33 20.30 35.81 24.63
C PHE A 33 19.25 36.44 25.53
N ASN A 34 19.61 36.68 26.79
CA ASN A 34 18.73 37.34 27.76
C ASN A 34 19.09 38.82 27.92
N THR A 35 18.08 39.70 27.90
CA THR A 35 18.28 41.15 28.07
C THR A 35 18.62 41.52 29.51
N THR A 36 18.29 40.65 30.47
CA THR A 36 18.61 40.79 31.89
C THR A 36 19.29 39.54 32.45
N ASP A 37 20.13 39.71 33.46
CA ASP A 37 20.71 38.61 34.24
C ASP A 37 19.69 38.05 35.26
N GLU A 38 20.08 37.00 35.97
CA GLU A 38 19.26 36.36 37.02
C GLU A 38 18.90 37.31 38.19
N HIS A 39 19.61 38.44 38.32
CA HIS A 39 19.41 39.46 39.35
C HIS A 39 18.59 40.67 38.82
N GLY A 40 18.13 40.62 37.57
CA GLY A 40 17.34 41.67 36.93
C GLY A 40 18.15 42.86 36.40
N ASN A 41 19.49 42.77 36.39
CA ASN A 41 20.34 43.82 35.81
C ASN A 41 20.35 43.68 34.30
N LYS A 42 20.38 44.81 33.59
CA LYS A 42 20.42 44.84 32.13
C LYS A 42 21.78 44.32 31.62
N VAL A 43 21.75 43.24 30.85
CA VAL A 43 22.92 42.58 30.23
C VAL A 43 23.10 43.03 28.78
N MET A 44 22.01 43.18 28.05
CA MET A 44 22.04 43.65 26.66
C MET A 44 20.72 44.33 26.27
N ASP A 45 20.77 45.17 25.24
CA ASP A 45 19.56 45.66 24.58
C ASP A 45 18.92 44.56 23.72
N LYS A 46 17.61 44.67 23.49
CA LYS A 46 16.90 43.80 22.54
C LYS A 46 17.47 44.03 21.15
N MET A 47 17.87 42.96 20.47
CA MET A 47 18.38 43.04 19.11
C MET A 47 17.24 43.32 18.12
N SER A 48 17.54 44.11 17.10
CA SER A 48 16.65 44.26 15.94
C SER A 48 16.60 42.95 15.13
N ARG A 49 15.64 42.84 14.21
CA ARG A 49 15.48 41.67 13.35
C ARG A 49 16.73 41.37 12.51
N GLU A 50 17.36 42.43 11.98
CA GLU A 50 18.54 42.32 11.13
C GLU A 50 19.76 41.88 11.94
N GLU A 51 19.96 42.46 13.13
CA GLU A 51 21.01 42.06 14.07
C GLU A 51 20.81 40.61 14.54
N THR A 52 19.57 40.21 14.82
CA THR A 52 19.23 38.84 15.22
C THR A 52 19.56 37.83 14.12
N LEU A 53 19.21 38.13 12.87
CA LEU A 53 19.51 37.25 11.72
C LEU A 53 21.01 37.18 11.43
N GLN A 54 21.72 38.31 11.56
CA GLN A 54 23.15 38.36 11.38
C GLN A 54 23.88 37.55 12.46
N ALA A 55 23.50 37.70 13.73
CA ALA A 55 24.04 36.91 14.84
C ALA A 55 23.83 35.41 14.64
N MET A 56 22.63 34.99 14.22
CA MET A 56 22.36 33.58 13.90
C MET A 56 23.25 33.05 12.78
N LYS A 57 23.45 33.85 11.73
CA LYS A 57 24.30 33.48 10.58
C LYS A 57 25.76 33.34 10.99
N ASP A 58 26.27 34.31 11.74
CA ASP A 58 27.65 34.33 12.22
C ASP A 58 27.93 33.14 13.15
N ILE A 59 27.03 32.85 14.10
CA ILE A 59 27.17 31.71 15.01
C ILE A 59 27.05 30.39 14.26
N ARG A 60 26.05 30.23 13.38
CA ARG A 60 25.90 29.00 12.59
C ARG A 60 27.09 28.72 11.68
N SER A 61 27.71 29.77 11.14
CA SER A 61 28.89 29.63 10.27
C SER A 61 30.13 29.07 10.98
N GLN A 62 30.15 29.12 12.32
CA GLN A 62 31.23 28.54 13.13
C GLN A 62 31.11 27.01 13.27
N TYR A 63 29.95 26.43 12.93
CA TYR A 63 29.67 25.01 13.09
C TYR A 63 29.45 24.33 11.74
N GLY A 64 29.89 23.08 11.63
CA GLY A 64 29.68 22.26 10.44
C GLY A 64 28.24 21.76 10.29
N ASP A 65 27.91 21.23 9.11
CA ASP A 65 26.55 20.83 8.73
C ASP A 65 25.91 19.76 9.64
N SER A 66 26.72 19.00 10.38
CA SER A 66 26.28 17.97 11.34
C SER A 66 25.79 18.53 12.69
N VAL A 67 25.85 19.84 12.89
CA VAL A 67 25.48 20.49 14.15
C VAL A 67 24.14 21.22 14.01
N ILE A 68 23.29 21.09 15.03
CA ILE A 68 22.12 21.94 15.22
C ILE A 68 22.48 23.02 16.22
N VAL A 69 22.26 24.29 15.87
CA VAL A 69 22.40 25.42 16.80
C VAL A 69 21.02 25.93 17.18
N GLU A 70 20.71 25.82 18.46
CA GLU A 70 19.48 26.31 19.09
C GLU A 70 19.73 27.69 19.71
N PHE A 71 18.80 28.60 19.47
CA PHE A 71 18.82 29.97 19.96
C PHE A 71 17.58 30.22 20.82
N SER A 72 17.77 30.71 22.04
CA SER A 72 16.70 31.05 22.98
C SER A 72 16.95 32.42 23.63
N GLY A 73 16.01 32.89 24.44
CA GLY A 73 16.10 34.14 25.21
C GLY A 73 15.31 35.31 24.63
N ASP A 74 14.99 36.28 25.48
CA ASP A 74 14.12 37.43 25.16
C ASP A 74 14.81 38.51 24.32
N GLY A 75 16.13 38.48 24.23
CA GLY A 75 16.94 39.30 23.31
C GLY A 75 16.70 38.98 21.83
N MET A 76 16.09 37.83 21.51
CA MET A 76 15.75 37.37 20.16
C MET A 76 14.28 37.61 19.77
N ALA A 77 13.52 38.33 20.62
CA ALA A 77 12.07 38.52 20.48
C ALA A 77 11.63 39.17 19.15
N ALA A 78 12.50 39.93 18.48
CA ALA A 78 12.21 40.54 17.17
C ALA A 78 11.86 39.50 16.07
N LEU A 79 12.24 38.23 16.23
CA LEU A 79 11.82 37.14 15.34
C LEU A 79 10.42 36.59 15.65
N ALA A 80 9.93 36.75 16.88
CA ALA A 80 8.59 36.34 17.29
C ALA A 80 7.52 37.30 16.75
N GLU A 81 7.81 38.60 16.69
CA GLU A 81 6.87 39.62 16.21
C GLU A 81 6.60 39.55 14.69
N GLY A 82 7.55 39.01 13.91
CA GLY A 82 7.39 38.68 12.49
C GLY A 82 6.59 37.41 12.20
N ARG A 83 6.24 36.62 13.23
CA ARG A 83 5.46 35.37 13.14
C ARG A 83 3.96 35.55 13.40
N LYS A 84 3.36 36.65 12.94
CA LYS A 84 1.89 36.78 12.90
C LYS A 84 1.18 35.79 11.95
N GLY A 85 1.90 34.82 11.37
CA GLY A 85 1.38 33.81 10.47
C GLY A 85 1.43 32.37 10.97
N TRP A 86 2.39 31.95 11.81
CA TRP A 86 2.57 30.54 12.17
C TRP A 86 2.91 30.37 13.67
N MET A 87 2.11 29.55 14.34
CA MET A 87 2.17 29.15 15.76
C MET A 87 1.64 30.18 16.77
N VAL A 88 0.31 30.19 16.91
CA VAL A 88 -0.33 30.32 18.23
C VAL A 88 -0.05 29.01 18.99
N PRO A 89 0.20 29.02 20.32
CA PRO A 89 0.21 27.79 21.11
C PRO A 89 -1.18 27.17 21.02
N GLU A 90 -1.34 26.18 20.16
CA GLU A 90 -2.63 25.58 19.84
C GLU A 90 -2.99 24.64 21.00
N ASP A 91 -4.17 24.88 21.60
CA ASP A 91 -4.69 24.12 22.72
C ASP A 91 -4.69 22.62 22.37
N LYS A 92 -4.11 21.76 23.22
CA LYS A 92 -3.92 20.33 22.89
C LYS A 92 -5.24 19.66 22.53
N GLU A 93 -6.31 20.04 23.21
CA GLU A 93 -7.66 19.57 22.90
C GLU A 93 -8.17 20.09 21.55
N ALA A 94 -7.83 21.31 21.16
CA ALA A 94 -8.18 21.85 19.85
C ALA A 94 -7.37 21.20 18.71
N VAL A 95 -6.10 20.85 18.96
CA VAL A 95 -5.26 20.10 18.02
C VAL A 95 -5.75 18.67 17.88
N GLU A 96 -6.11 18.01 18.98
CA GLU A 96 -6.68 16.66 18.95
C GLU A 96 -8.08 16.65 18.31
N ALA A 97 -8.91 17.65 18.59
CA ALA A 97 -10.21 17.82 17.93
C ALA A 97 -10.06 18.14 16.44
N ARG A 98 -9.07 18.97 16.06
CA ARG A 98 -8.73 19.21 14.65
C ARG A 98 -8.16 17.98 13.97
N ASN A 99 -7.32 17.20 14.64
CA ASN A 99 -6.79 15.95 14.10
C ASN A 99 -7.89 14.88 14.00
N ALA A 100 -8.83 14.81 14.94
CA ALA A 100 -9.97 13.91 14.88
C ALA A 100 -10.98 14.35 13.79
N ALA A 101 -11.19 15.66 13.63
CA ALA A 101 -11.98 16.23 12.54
C ALA A 101 -11.28 16.03 11.19
N PHE A 102 -9.97 16.25 11.11
CA PHE A 102 -9.15 15.99 9.93
C PHE A 102 -9.12 14.51 9.59
N GLN A 103 -9.04 13.59 10.56
CA GLN A 103 -9.18 12.15 10.35
C GLN A 103 -10.58 11.76 9.84
N LYS A 104 -11.64 12.43 10.32
CA LYS A 104 -13.00 12.28 9.77
C LYS A 104 -13.12 12.85 8.35
N ASP A 105 -12.39 13.92 8.05
CA ASP A 105 -12.39 14.61 6.74
C ASP A 105 -11.37 14.04 5.75
N ILE A 106 -10.45 13.17 6.19
CA ILE A 106 -9.73 12.23 5.32
C ILE A 106 -10.76 11.21 4.87
N VAL A 107 -11.61 11.65 3.95
CA VAL A 107 -12.23 10.75 3.01
C VAL A 107 -11.05 10.18 2.24
N GLN A 108 -10.73 8.90 2.45
CA GLN A 108 -10.04 8.15 1.41
C GLN A 108 -10.93 8.30 0.17
N VAL A 109 -10.57 9.27 -0.68
CA VAL A 109 -11.10 9.36 -2.02
C VAL A 109 -10.42 8.21 -2.71
N ASP A 110 -11.09 7.07 -2.64
CA ASP A 110 -10.66 5.86 -3.30
C ASP A 110 -10.71 6.13 -4.81
N LYS A 111 -9.58 6.62 -5.33
CA LYS A 111 -9.34 6.82 -6.76
C LYS A 111 -8.99 5.50 -7.45
N SER A 112 -9.02 4.38 -6.74
CA SER A 112 -8.83 3.11 -7.38
C SER A 112 -10.03 2.86 -8.29
N LEU A 113 -9.73 2.43 -9.51
CA LEU A 113 -10.72 1.89 -10.41
C LEU A 113 -11.14 0.51 -9.85
N ASN A 114 -11.83 0.48 -8.71
CA ASN A 114 -12.17 -0.76 -7.99
C ASN A 114 -13.01 -1.71 -8.84
N ASN A 115 -13.75 -1.17 -9.80
CA ASN A 115 -14.50 -1.93 -10.78
C ASN A 115 -13.63 -2.61 -11.85
N LEU A 116 -12.32 -2.36 -11.90
CA LEU A 116 -11.46 -3.10 -12.81
C LEU A 116 -11.38 -4.56 -12.39
N PRO A 117 -11.48 -5.48 -13.35
CA PRO A 117 -11.32 -6.89 -13.07
C PRO A 117 -9.99 -7.21 -12.38
N ALA A 118 -10.09 -8.01 -11.34
CA ALA A 118 -8.96 -8.65 -10.69
C ALA A 118 -9.02 -10.14 -11.00
N TYR A 119 -7.93 -10.67 -11.54
CA TYR A 119 -7.86 -12.04 -12.04
C TYR A 119 -6.82 -12.85 -11.29
N SER A 120 -7.15 -14.12 -11.05
CA SER A 120 -6.27 -15.07 -10.39
C SER A 120 -5.26 -15.74 -11.31
N GLY A 121 -5.49 -15.69 -12.63
CA GLY A 121 -4.75 -16.48 -13.61
C GLY A 121 -5.33 -17.88 -13.84
N MET A 122 -6.43 -18.23 -13.15
CA MET A 122 -7.18 -19.47 -13.41
C MET A 122 -8.33 -19.14 -14.33
N TYR A 123 -8.10 -19.22 -15.64
CA TYR A 123 -9.05 -18.74 -16.65
C TYR A 123 -10.48 -19.22 -16.45
N GLY A 124 -10.70 -20.50 -16.11
CA GLY A 124 -12.05 -21.02 -15.85
C GLY A 124 -12.76 -20.29 -14.70
N ALA A 125 -12.07 -20.09 -13.57
CA ALA A 125 -12.62 -19.36 -12.42
C ALA A 125 -12.78 -17.87 -12.71
N ASP A 126 -11.76 -17.25 -13.33
CA ASP A 126 -11.77 -15.84 -13.71
C ASP A 126 -12.93 -15.51 -14.67
N LYS A 127 -13.18 -16.39 -15.65
CA LYS A 127 -14.28 -16.26 -16.59
C LYS A 127 -15.64 -16.47 -15.92
N ALA A 128 -15.77 -17.45 -15.03
CA ALA A 128 -17.00 -17.69 -14.29
C ALA A 128 -17.37 -16.47 -13.42
N VAL A 129 -16.40 -15.90 -12.69
CA VAL A 129 -16.58 -14.67 -11.92
C VAL A 129 -16.97 -13.51 -12.82
N ALA A 130 -16.24 -13.28 -13.92
CA ALA A 130 -16.56 -12.19 -14.84
C ALA A 130 -17.97 -12.33 -15.45
N SER A 131 -18.37 -13.55 -15.82
CA SER A 131 -19.69 -13.83 -16.40
C SER A 131 -20.82 -13.59 -15.40
N ALA A 132 -20.66 -14.04 -14.16
CA ALA A 132 -21.64 -13.84 -13.10
C ALA A 132 -21.88 -12.35 -12.79
N LEU A 133 -20.86 -11.52 -13.02
CA LEU A 133 -20.89 -10.07 -12.75
C LEU A 133 -21.33 -9.21 -13.93
N GLU A 134 -21.60 -9.81 -15.11
CA GLU A 134 -21.82 -9.08 -16.36
C GLU A 134 -22.99 -8.08 -16.28
N ASN A 135 -24.01 -8.40 -15.48
CA ASN A 135 -25.19 -7.55 -15.27
C ASN A 135 -25.20 -6.81 -13.93
N CYS A 136 -24.17 -6.96 -13.11
CA CYS A 136 -24.06 -6.25 -11.83
C CYS A 136 -23.66 -4.78 -12.04
N SER A 137 -24.03 -3.94 -11.07
CA SER A 137 -23.58 -2.56 -11.01
C SER A 137 -22.05 -2.47 -10.81
N LYS A 138 -21.46 -1.31 -11.15
CA LYS A 138 -20.01 -1.09 -10.96
C LYS A 138 -19.58 -1.20 -9.49
N GLU A 139 -20.47 -0.85 -8.57
CA GLU A 139 -20.21 -0.95 -7.12
C GLU A 139 -20.17 -2.41 -6.66
N GLU A 140 -21.08 -3.25 -7.15
CA GLU A 140 -21.11 -4.69 -6.88
C GLU A 140 -19.93 -5.42 -7.55
N GLN A 141 -19.61 -5.07 -8.80
CA GLN A 141 -18.41 -5.55 -9.48
C GLN A 141 -17.16 -5.18 -8.70
N GLY A 142 -17.08 -3.92 -8.26
CA GLY A 142 -15.97 -3.43 -7.44
C GLY A 142 -15.82 -4.22 -6.15
N PHE A 143 -16.92 -4.45 -5.44
CA PHE A 143 -16.95 -5.25 -4.23
C PHE A 143 -16.38 -6.65 -4.44
N VAL A 144 -16.79 -7.34 -5.50
CA VAL A 144 -16.31 -8.71 -5.77
C VAL A 144 -14.84 -8.74 -6.20
N TYR A 145 -14.40 -7.83 -7.07
CA TYR A 145 -12.99 -7.74 -7.43
C TYR A 145 -12.11 -7.30 -6.25
N ASP A 146 -12.65 -6.53 -5.31
CA ASP A 146 -11.97 -6.21 -4.06
C ASP A 146 -11.75 -7.43 -3.17
N ILE A 147 -12.66 -8.41 -3.16
CA ILE A 147 -12.42 -9.69 -2.45
C ILE A 147 -11.15 -10.34 -3.00
N ILE A 148 -11.02 -10.40 -4.33
CA ILE A 148 -9.83 -11.01 -4.96
C ILE A 148 -8.57 -10.21 -4.61
N ARG A 149 -8.60 -8.87 -4.68
CA ARG A 149 -7.43 -8.01 -4.44
C ARG A 149 -7.01 -7.94 -2.97
N GLN A 150 -7.97 -7.89 -2.05
CA GLN A 150 -7.74 -7.53 -0.66
C GLN A 150 -7.80 -8.71 0.30
N ASN A 151 -8.55 -9.77 -0.05
CA ASN A 151 -8.74 -10.93 0.81
C ASN A 151 -8.00 -12.17 0.29
N PHE A 152 -8.02 -12.41 -1.03
CA PHE A 152 -7.41 -13.62 -1.62
C PHE A 152 -5.96 -13.39 -2.05
N LEU A 153 -5.75 -12.58 -3.09
CA LEU A 153 -4.48 -12.45 -3.79
C LEU A 153 -3.73 -11.17 -3.40
N VAL A 154 -3.50 -11.01 -2.10
CA VAL A 154 -2.75 -9.87 -1.56
C VAL A 154 -1.31 -9.89 -2.08
N GLY A 155 -0.80 -8.75 -2.55
CA GLY A 155 0.55 -8.68 -3.10
C GLY A 155 1.65 -8.86 -2.05
N ASN A 156 1.39 -8.43 -0.81
CA ASN A 156 2.32 -8.52 0.30
C ASN A 156 1.55 -8.83 1.59
N SER A 157 2.07 -9.78 2.38
CA SER A 157 1.54 -10.23 3.66
C SER A 157 2.42 -9.86 4.86
N GLY A 158 3.42 -8.99 4.70
CA GLY A 158 4.37 -8.65 5.75
C GLY A 158 3.75 -8.00 7.00
N SER A 159 2.51 -7.51 6.90
CA SER A 159 1.74 -6.93 8.01
C SER A 159 0.78 -7.92 8.69
N MET A 160 0.80 -9.21 8.33
CA MET A 160 -0.09 -10.24 8.89
C MET A 160 0.67 -11.53 9.17
N THR A 161 0.27 -12.28 10.19
CA THR A 161 0.74 -13.66 10.35
C THR A 161 0.12 -14.59 9.32
N GLU A 162 0.61 -15.83 9.21
CA GLU A 162 0.01 -16.82 8.32
C GLU A 162 -1.42 -17.18 8.77
N GLU A 163 -1.67 -17.26 10.08
CA GLU A 163 -3.01 -17.48 10.63
C GLU A 163 -3.96 -16.34 10.27
N GLU A 164 -3.49 -15.09 10.41
CA GLU A 164 -4.23 -13.90 10.01
C GLU A 164 -4.49 -13.89 8.49
N ARG A 165 -3.53 -14.30 7.67
CA ARG A 165 -3.69 -14.39 6.22
C ARG A 165 -4.75 -15.42 5.83
N GLN A 166 -4.75 -16.61 6.45
CA GLN A 166 -5.76 -17.64 6.21
C GLN A 166 -7.15 -17.17 6.68
N ALA A 167 -7.24 -16.50 7.83
CA ALA A 167 -8.49 -15.90 8.29
C ALA A 167 -8.97 -14.77 7.37
N ASN A 168 -8.08 -13.97 6.78
CA ASN A 168 -8.45 -12.95 5.80
C ASN A 168 -9.05 -13.57 4.52
N ILE A 169 -8.55 -14.73 4.09
CA ILE A 169 -9.16 -15.52 3.01
C ILE A 169 -10.54 -16.02 3.43
N SER A 170 -10.71 -16.49 4.67
CA SER A 170 -12.00 -16.89 5.23
C SER A 170 -13.01 -15.73 5.22
N LEU A 171 -12.59 -14.51 5.58
CA LEU A 171 -13.40 -13.30 5.47
C LEU A 171 -13.80 -13.02 4.01
N GLY A 172 -12.86 -13.17 3.07
CA GLY A 172 -13.13 -13.03 1.64
C GLY A 172 -14.20 -14.00 1.13
N MET A 173 -14.18 -15.26 1.59
CA MET A 173 -15.22 -16.24 1.27
C MET A 173 -16.59 -15.82 1.81
N LYS A 174 -16.66 -15.27 3.02
CA LYS A 174 -17.92 -14.74 3.56
C LYS A 174 -18.44 -13.52 2.80
N LYS A 175 -17.54 -12.65 2.32
CA LYS A 175 -17.92 -11.58 1.40
C LYS A 175 -18.43 -12.13 0.06
N ALA A 176 -17.87 -13.23 -0.44
CA ALA A 176 -18.34 -13.89 -1.65
C ALA A 176 -19.72 -14.52 -1.46
N GLU A 177 -19.97 -15.19 -0.32
CA GLU A 177 -21.29 -15.68 0.06
C GLU A 177 -22.33 -14.54 0.11
N TYR A 178 -21.97 -13.41 0.75
CA TYR A 178 -22.81 -12.22 0.75
C TYR A 178 -23.10 -11.71 -0.67
N ALA A 179 -22.08 -11.64 -1.54
CA ALA A 179 -22.29 -11.23 -2.94
C ALA A 179 -23.19 -12.20 -3.71
N ALA A 180 -23.03 -13.51 -3.51
CA ALA A 180 -23.86 -14.52 -4.15
C ALA A 180 -25.35 -14.37 -3.75
N GLU A 181 -25.63 -14.15 -2.47
CA GLU A 181 -26.99 -14.00 -1.96
C GLU A 181 -27.66 -12.71 -2.44
N ASN A 182 -26.91 -11.61 -2.57
CA ASN A 182 -27.47 -10.27 -2.75
C ASN A 182 -27.32 -9.70 -4.18
N PHE A 183 -26.31 -10.11 -4.95
CA PHE A 183 -25.97 -9.50 -6.26
C PHE A 183 -26.09 -10.48 -7.41
N ILE A 184 -25.73 -11.74 -7.18
CA ILE A 184 -25.63 -12.73 -8.25
C ILE A 184 -27.01 -13.40 -8.50
N PRO A 185 -27.44 -13.52 -9.77
CA PRO A 185 -28.63 -14.28 -10.14
C PRO A 185 -28.59 -15.71 -9.61
N GLU A 186 -29.74 -16.23 -9.17
CA GLU A 186 -29.84 -17.52 -8.46
C GLU A 186 -29.24 -18.70 -9.24
N ASP A 187 -29.45 -18.72 -10.56
CA ASP A 187 -28.93 -19.74 -11.48
C ASP A 187 -27.40 -19.72 -11.63
N SER A 188 -26.76 -18.60 -11.28
CA SER A 188 -25.32 -18.37 -11.42
C SER A 188 -24.57 -18.42 -10.08
N ARG A 189 -25.29 -18.54 -8.96
CA ARG A 189 -24.71 -18.50 -7.59
C ARG A 189 -23.71 -19.61 -7.35
N ASP A 190 -24.07 -20.84 -7.66
CA ASP A 190 -23.21 -22.01 -7.40
C ASP A 190 -21.90 -21.91 -8.19
N GLY A 191 -22.00 -21.64 -9.50
CA GLY A 191 -20.82 -21.47 -10.35
C GLY A 191 -19.93 -20.30 -9.92
N PHE A 192 -20.54 -19.19 -9.48
CA PHE A 192 -19.80 -18.07 -8.90
C PHE A 192 -19.06 -18.45 -7.61
N LEU A 193 -19.73 -19.14 -6.68
CA LEU A 193 -19.14 -19.55 -5.41
C LEU A 193 -18.05 -20.61 -5.60
N GLU A 194 -18.23 -21.57 -6.50
CA GLU A 194 -17.20 -22.54 -6.86
C GLU A 194 -15.96 -21.86 -7.44
N ALA A 195 -16.15 -20.84 -8.29
CA ALA A 195 -15.05 -20.05 -8.84
C ALA A 195 -14.32 -19.26 -7.75
N MET A 196 -15.05 -18.54 -6.90
CA MET A 196 -14.47 -17.80 -5.77
C MET A 196 -13.75 -18.73 -4.79
N GLN A 197 -14.31 -19.91 -4.52
CA GLN A 197 -13.68 -20.93 -3.69
C GLN A 197 -12.37 -21.45 -4.31
N SER A 198 -12.34 -21.63 -5.63
CA SER A 198 -11.14 -22.05 -6.35
C SER A 198 -10.04 -20.99 -6.21
N ILE A 199 -10.38 -19.71 -6.36
CA ILE A 199 -9.46 -18.57 -6.16
C ILE A 199 -9.00 -18.49 -4.69
N ALA A 200 -9.90 -18.69 -3.73
CA ALA A 200 -9.55 -18.72 -2.31
C ALA A 200 -8.59 -19.88 -1.98
N LYS A 201 -8.77 -21.05 -2.59
CA LYS A 201 -7.85 -22.19 -2.43
C LYS A 201 -6.46 -21.86 -3.00
N LEU A 202 -6.41 -21.21 -4.16
CA LEU A 202 -5.16 -20.75 -4.75
C LEU A 202 -4.47 -19.75 -3.80
N ALA A 203 -5.23 -18.79 -3.29
CA ALA A 203 -4.74 -17.85 -2.30
C ALA A 203 -4.17 -18.55 -1.06
N SER A 204 -4.88 -19.54 -0.54
CA SER A 204 -4.44 -20.30 0.63
C SER A 204 -3.13 -21.05 0.39
N ALA A 205 -2.93 -21.60 -0.82
CA ALA A 205 -1.70 -22.30 -1.22
C ALA A 205 -0.49 -21.38 -1.49
N GLY A 206 -0.71 -20.06 -1.59
CA GLY A 206 0.34 -19.08 -1.84
C GLY A 206 1.40 -19.04 -0.75
N LYS A 207 2.63 -18.69 -1.14
CA LYS A 207 3.79 -18.62 -0.26
C LYS A 207 4.35 -17.20 -0.23
N ALA A 208 4.69 -16.73 0.97
CA ALA A 208 5.39 -15.47 1.15
C ALA A 208 6.91 -15.66 1.05
N ASP A 209 7.60 -14.71 0.42
CA ASP A 209 9.05 -14.58 0.53
C ASP A 209 9.47 -13.95 1.87
N SER A 210 10.78 -13.78 2.10
CA SER A 210 11.30 -13.17 3.34
C SER A 210 10.87 -11.71 3.57
N ASN A 211 10.40 -11.03 2.51
CA ASN A 211 9.91 -9.66 2.54
C ASN A 211 8.37 -9.61 2.60
N GLY A 212 7.71 -10.76 2.70
CA GLY A 212 6.26 -10.90 2.72
C GLY A 212 5.62 -10.82 1.33
N ASN A 213 6.36 -10.77 0.23
CA ASN A 213 5.73 -10.76 -1.10
C ASN A 213 5.15 -12.13 -1.43
N MET A 214 3.93 -12.14 -1.94
CA MET A 214 3.22 -13.38 -2.21
C MET A 214 3.51 -13.93 -3.61
N ASP A 215 3.80 -15.22 -3.66
CA ASP A 215 3.82 -16.04 -4.87
C ASP A 215 2.72 -17.10 -4.81
N TYR A 216 1.85 -17.10 -5.82
CA TYR A 216 0.72 -18.02 -5.94
C TYR A 216 0.96 -19.16 -6.93
N GLY A 217 2.16 -19.25 -7.51
CA GLY A 217 2.57 -20.36 -8.39
C GLY A 217 1.84 -20.45 -9.74
N VAL A 218 0.94 -19.52 -10.03
CA VAL A 218 0.25 -19.40 -11.33
C VAL A 218 0.70 -18.15 -12.07
N ALA A 219 0.86 -18.27 -13.37
CA ALA A 219 1.17 -17.12 -14.21
C ALA A 219 0.00 -16.13 -14.19
N LYS A 220 0.29 -14.82 -14.14
CA LYS A 220 -0.75 -13.80 -14.29
C LYS A 220 -1.36 -13.89 -15.68
N GLY A 221 -2.62 -14.33 -15.73
CA GLY A 221 -3.39 -14.41 -16.97
C GLY A 221 -3.52 -13.03 -17.63
N ARG A 222 -3.30 -12.97 -18.94
CA ARG A 222 -3.64 -11.80 -19.75
C ARG A 222 -4.97 -12.10 -20.42
N TYR A 223 -5.94 -11.21 -20.27
CA TYR A 223 -7.27 -11.43 -20.81
C TYR A 223 -7.66 -10.33 -21.80
N LEU A 224 -8.45 -10.72 -22.80
CA LEU A 224 -9.18 -9.83 -23.68
C LEU A 224 -10.67 -10.01 -23.47
N GLY A 225 -11.43 -8.96 -23.73
CA GLY A 225 -12.89 -8.95 -23.55
C GLY A 225 -13.32 -8.71 -22.09
N HIS A 226 -14.61 -8.91 -21.84
CA HIS A 226 -15.24 -8.77 -20.54
C HIS A 226 -16.36 -9.80 -20.38
N GLY A 227 -16.77 -10.07 -19.14
CA GLY A 227 -17.90 -10.94 -18.85
C GLY A 227 -17.75 -12.34 -19.46
N SER A 228 -18.84 -12.82 -20.06
CA SER A 228 -18.88 -14.10 -20.80
C SER A 228 -17.93 -14.16 -22.01
N ASN A 229 -17.51 -13.01 -22.56
CA ASN A 229 -16.61 -12.91 -23.70
C ASN A 229 -15.13 -12.86 -23.30
N LEU A 230 -14.80 -13.16 -22.04
CA LEU A 230 -13.41 -13.22 -21.59
C LEU A 230 -12.65 -14.31 -22.34
N VAL A 231 -11.48 -13.94 -22.88
CA VAL A 231 -10.55 -14.82 -23.61
C VAL A 231 -9.17 -14.71 -23.00
N GLN A 232 -8.60 -15.84 -22.60
CA GLN A 232 -7.21 -15.91 -22.15
C GLN A 232 -6.24 -15.74 -23.33
N THR A 233 -5.17 -15.00 -23.07
CA THR A 233 -4.05 -14.81 -23.99
C THR A 233 -2.75 -15.18 -23.30
N THR A 234 -1.85 -15.81 -24.05
CA THR A 234 -0.52 -16.16 -23.55
C THR A 234 0.31 -14.89 -23.33
N ASN A 235 0.98 -14.80 -22.18
CA ASN A 235 1.96 -13.75 -21.94
C ASN A 235 3.27 -14.08 -22.66
N ALA A 236 3.38 -13.73 -23.95
CA ALA A 236 4.53 -14.06 -24.78
C ALA A 236 5.88 -13.58 -24.19
N LEU A 237 5.88 -12.45 -23.47
CA LEU A 237 7.09 -11.93 -22.84
C LEU A 237 7.52 -12.78 -21.64
N ASP A 238 6.57 -13.18 -20.79
CA ASP A 238 6.87 -14.06 -19.67
C ASP A 238 7.25 -15.46 -20.16
N MET A 239 6.56 -15.96 -21.18
CA MET A 239 6.90 -17.20 -21.86
C MET A 239 8.35 -17.16 -22.35
N MET A 240 8.77 -16.10 -23.06
CA MET A 240 10.16 -15.89 -23.47
C MET A 240 11.11 -15.95 -22.27
N ARG A 241 10.80 -15.23 -21.19
CA ARG A 241 11.60 -15.25 -19.95
C ARG A 241 11.77 -16.66 -19.38
N THR A 242 10.73 -17.49 -19.43
CA THR A 242 10.76 -18.86 -18.88
C THR A 242 11.43 -19.88 -19.80
N VAL A 243 11.21 -19.81 -21.11
CA VAL A 243 11.62 -20.86 -22.06
C VAL A 243 12.87 -20.50 -22.86
N ASP A 244 13.24 -19.22 -22.93
CA ASP A 244 14.35 -18.69 -23.71
C ASP A 244 14.96 -17.44 -23.04
N LYS A 245 15.73 -17.69 -21.97
CA LYS A 245 16.34 -16.63 -21.14
C LYS A 245 17.31 -15.74 -21.92
N ASP A 246 18.01 -16.30 -22.91
CA ASP A 246 18.94 -15.56 -23.74
C ASP A 246 18.20 -14.59 -24.65
N ALA A 247 17.12 -15.04 -25.31
CA ALA A 247 16.26 -14.15 -26.08
C ALA A 247 15.62 -13.06 -25.21
N TYR A 248 15.23 -13.37 -23.97
CA TYR A 248 14.71 -12.38 -23.03
C TYR A 248 15.75 -11.32 -22.67
N ALA A 249 17.01 -11.71 -22.43
CA ALA A 249 18.09 -10.75 -22.18
C ALA A 249 18.37 -9.85 -23.39
N GLU A 250 18.29 -10.38 -24.61
CA GLU A 250 18.38 -9.58 -25.84
C GLU A 250 17.19 -8.61 -25.98
N TYR A 251 15.97 -9.08 -25.72
CA TYR A 251 14.78 -8.23 -25.71
C TYR A 251 14.94 -7.04 -24.76
N GLN A 252 15.47 -7.27 -23.54
CA GLN A 252 15.69 -6.21 -22.56
C GLN A 252 16.66 -5.14 -23.07
N LYS A 253 17.78 -5.54 -23.69
CA LYS A 253 18.75 -4.61 -24.30
C LYS A 253 18.14 -3.77 -25.43
N MET A 254 17.18 -4.33 -26.18
CA MET A 254 16.50 -3.59 -27.24
C MET A 254 15.53 -2.54 -26.71
N GLY A 255 15.03 -2.68 -25.48
CA GLY A 255 14.17 -1.70 -24.83
C GLY A 255 14.90 -0.42 -24.40
N GLU A 256 16.23 -0.41 -24.41
CA GLU A 256 17.06 0.76 -24.10
C GLU A 256 17.21 1.72 -25.31
N LYS A 257 16.68 1.34 -26.48
CA LYS A 257 16.71 2.17 -27.69
C LYS A 257 15.63 3.24 -27.65
N ASP A 258 15.97 4.44 -28.09
CA ASP A 258 15.03 5.56 -28.24
C ASP A 258 14.22 5.46 -29.54
N ASP A 259 13.46 4.37 -29.69
CA ASP A 259 12.61 4.10 -30.86
C ASP A 259 11.13 3.85 -30.50
N GLY A 260 10.74 4.24 -29.29
CA GLY A 260 9.39 4.03 -28.77
C GLY A 260 9.03 2.55 -28.54
N GLY A 261 10.01 1.64 -28.51
CA GLY A 261 9.80 0.21 -28.28
C GLY A 261 9.47 -0.58 -29.55
N LEU A 262 9.64 0.00 -30.74
CA LEU A 262 9.36 -0.69 -32.00
C LEU A 262 10.32 -1.87 -32.22
N SER A 263 11.60 -1.71 -31.89
CA SER A 263 12.59 -2.79 -31.97
C SER A 263 12.24 -3.97 -31.07
N SER A 264 11.87 -3.70 -29.81
CA SER A 264 11.55 -4.74 -28.84
C SER A 264 10.27 -5.49 -29.22
N LEU A 265 9.24 -4.77 -29.70
CA LEU A 265 8.01 -5.37 -30.22
C LEU A 265 8.31 -6.28 -31.43
N LYS A 266 9.05 -5.77 -32.43
CA LYS A 266 9.42 -6.55 -33.62
C LYS A 266 10.22 -7.80 -33.25
N TYR A 267 11.13 -7.69 -32.30
CA TYR A 267 11.91 -8.81 -31.80
C TYR A 267 11.02 -9.87 -31.14
N LEU A 268 10.14 -9.46 -30.22
CA LEU A 268 9.20 -10.37 -29.54
C LEU A 268 8.30 -11.11 -30.54
N THR A 269 7.74 -10.41 -31.53
CA THR A 269 6.89 -11.03 -32.56
C THR A 269 7.66 -12.03 -33.42
N ASN A 270 8.87 -11.67 -33.86
CA ASN A 270 9.71 -12.56 -34.66
C ASN A 270 10.17 -13.79 -33.89
N TRP A 271 10.54 -13.60 -32.62
CA TRP A 271 10.88 -14.69 -31.72
C TRP A 271 9.69 -15.63 -31.56
N TYR A 272 8.51 -15.11 -31.20
CA TYR A 272 7.31 -15.94 -30.99
C TYR A 272 6.95 -16.75 -32.23
N ALA A 273 6.90 -16.11 -33.41
CA ALA A 273 6.61 -16.79 -34.67
C ALA A 273 7.64 -17.87 -35.02
N SER A 274 8.92 -17.63 -34.73
CA SER A 274 9.99 -18.60 -34.96
C SER A 274 9.94 -19.75 -33.97
N ALA A 275 9.65 -19.46 -32.70
CA ALA A 275 9.66 -20.42 -31.62
C ALA A 275 8.47 -21.38 -31.71
N VAL A 276 7.26 -20.88 -32.03
CA VAL A 276 6.08 -21.73 -32.31
C VAL A 276 6.29 -22.58 -33.57
N LYS A 277 6.94 -22.06 -34.61
CA LYS A 277 7.29 -22.87 -35.79
C LYS A 277 8.24 -24.02 -35.47
N LYS A 278 9.23 -23.78 -34.59
CA LYS A 278 10.20 -24.80 -34.18
C LYS A 278 9.60 -25.81 -33.20
N ASN A 279 8.73 -25.36 -32.30
CA ASN A 279 8.07 -26.16 -31.30
C ASN A 279 6.59 -25.77 -31.17
N PRO A 280 5.70 -26.39 -31.95
CA PRO A 280 4.27 -26.04 -31.96
C PRO A 280 3.58 -26.19 -30.61
N SER A 281 4.02 -27.11 -29.75
CA SER A 281 3.44 -27.35 -28.41
C SER A 281 4.05 -26.49 -27.31
N MET A 282 4.96 -25.55 -27.64
CA MET A 282 5.63 -24.74 -26.63
C MET A 282 4.65 -23.89 -25.81
N VAL A 283 3.64 -23.32 -26.45
CA VAL A 283 2.59 -22.54 -25.79
C VAL A 283 1.80 -23.42 -24.83
N ASP A 284 1.27 -24.55 -25.33
CA ASP A 284 0.52 -25.51 -24.50
C ASP A 284 1.33 -25.98 -23.29
N ASN A 285 2.62 -26.31 -23.50
CA ASN A 285 3.51 -26.74 -22.42
C ASN A 285 3.79 -25.64 -21.40
N TYR A 286 3.89 -24.39 -21.82
CA TYR A 286 4.06 -23.25 -20.92
C TYR A 286 2.77 -23.01 -20.10
N GLU A 287 1.60 -23.02 -20.75
CA GLU A 287 0.32 -22.78 -20.08
C GLU A 287 -0.05 -23.90 -19.10
N LYS A 288 0.26 -25.17 -19.47
CA LYS A 288 0.02 -26.35 -18.63
C LYS A 288 0.74 -26.31 -17.28
N GLN A 289 1.82 -25.54 -17.15
CA GLN A 289 2.54 -25.42 -15.85
C GLN A 289 1.64 -24.88 -14.75
N SER A 290 0.81 -23.88 -15.07
CA SER A 290 -0.12 -23.30 -14.09
C SER A 290 -1.24 -24.30 -13.74
N GLU A 291 -1.74 -25.06 -14.72
CA GLU A 291 -2.74 -26.11 -14.50
C GLU A 291 -2.20 -27.22 -13.60
N GLU A 292 -0.98 -27.69 -13.86
CA GLU A 292 -0.33 -28.71 -13.02
C GLU A 292 -0.09 -28.22 -11.60
N TYR A 293 0.28 -26.94 -11.43
CA TYR A 293 0.42 -26.34 -10.12
C TYR A 293 -0.91 -26.35 -9.37
N VAL A 294 -2.00 -25.95 -10.03
CA VAL A 294 -3.35 -25.93 -9.46
C VAL A 294 -3.81 -27.34 -9.07
N GLU A 295 -3.57 -28.32 -9.94
CA GLU A 295 -3.91 -29.72 -9.67
C GLU A 295 -3.23 -30.24 -8.41
N LYS A 296 -1.90 -30.01 -8.30
CA LYS A 296 -1.07 -30.57 -7.25
C LYS A 296 -1.21 -29.84 -5.91
N ASN A 297 -1.30 -28.51 -5.94
CA ASN A 297 -1.16 -27.68 -4.74
C ASN A 297 -2.45 -26.99 -4.30
N VAL A 298 -3.44 -26.83 -5.19
CA VAL A 298 -4.61 -25.97 -4.93
C VAL A 298 -5.89 -26.77 -4.70
N LYS A 299 -6.21 -27.77 -5.53
CA LYS A 299 -7.53 -28.44 -5.50
C LYS A 299 -7.93 -28.98 -4.13
N ASN A 300 -6.99 -29.60 -3.43
CA ASN A 300 -7.19 -30.25 -2.13
C ASN A 300 -6.99 -29.33 -0.93
N GLN A 301 -6.69 -28.05 -1.17
CA GLN A 301 -6.44 -27.10 -0.10
C GLN A 301 -7.73 -26.86 0.71
N LYS A 302 -7.60 -26.92 2.04
CA LYS A 302 -8.69 -26.64 2.96
C LYS A 302 -8.68 -25.16 3.30
N LEU A 303 -9.86 -24.55 3.25
CA LEU A 303 -10.04 -23.16 3.63
C LEU A 303 -10.30 -23.04 5.12
N ASP A 304 -9.71 -22.00 5.71
CA ASP A 304 -9.95 -21.62 7.09
C ASP A 304 -11.41 -21.21 7.32
N LYS A 305 -11.88 -21.43 8.56
CA LYS A 305 -13.28 -21.24 8.96
C LYS A 305 -13.46 -20.19 10.05
N THR A 306 -12.47 -19.34 10.31
CA THR A 306 -12.50 -18.31 11.35
C THR A 306 -13.77 -17.44 11.29
N PHE A 307 -14.20 -17.08 10.08
CA PHE A 307 -15.38 -16.25 9.86
C PHE A 307 -16.65 -17.04 9.52
N ALA A 308 -16.69 -18.37 9.72
CA ALA A 308 -17.84 -19.20 9.36
C ALA A 308 -19.18 -18.73 9.97
N GLY A 309 -19.14 -18.05 11.12
CA GLY A 309 -20.31 -17.51 11.82
C GLY A 309 -20.81 -16.15 11.35
N LEU A 310 -20.17 -15.48 10.39
CA LEU A 310 -20.68 -14.22 9.83
C LEU A 310 -21.99 -14.44 9.09
N LYS A 311 -22.88 -13.45 9.17
CA LYS A 311 -24.22 -13.48 8.57
C LYS A 311 -24.20 -12.77 7.22
N THR A 312 -24.69 -13.41 6.17
CA THR A 312 -24.58 -12.93 4.77
C THR A 312 -25.91 -12.45 4.17
N GLY A 313 -27.03 -12.65 4.87
CA GLY A 313 -28.36 -12.34 4.33
C GLY A 313 -28.71 -10.86 4.15
N SER A 314 -27.95 -9.93 4.72
CA SER A 314 -28.14 -8.49 4.49
C SER A 314 -26.91 -7.67 4.90
N LYS A 315 -26.78 -6.43 4.38
CA LYS A 315 -25.71 -5.50 4.76
C LYS A 315 -25.64 -5.31 6.28
N ALA A 316 -26.79 -5.04 6.90
CA ALA A 316 -26.87 -4.84 8.36
C ALA A 316 -26.44 -6.08 9.14
N ALA A 317 -26.91 -7.26 8.73
CA ALA A 317 -26.56 -8.51 9.40
C ALA A 317 -25.06 -8.83 9.28
N PHE A 318 -24.48 -8.62 8.09
CA PHE A 318 -23.04 -8.79 7.86
C PHE A 318 -22.23 -7.83 8.72
N PHE A 319 -22.53 -6.54 8.65
CA PHE A 319 -21.83 -5.50 9.39
C PHE A 319 -21.86 -5.72 10.89
N GLU A 320 -23.03 -6.02 11.48
CA GLU A 320 -23.14 -6.28 12.91
C GLU A 320 -22.42 -7.58 13.30
N SER A 321 -22.48 -8.63 12.49
CA SER A 321 -21.74 -9.86 12.76
C SER A 321 -20.21 -9.65 12.75
N LEU A 322 -19.72 -8.80 11.84
CA LEU A 322 -18.30 -8.45 11.77
C LEU A 322 -17.87 -7.57 12.96
N ARG A 323 -18.69 -6.60 13.39
CA ARG A 323 -18.42 -5.81 14.61
C ARG A 323 -18.39 -6.66 15.87
N MET A 324 -19.30 -7.62 16.00
CA MET A 324 -19.31 -8.56 17.13
C MET A 324 -18.02 -9.39 17.15
N PHE A 325 -17.60 -9.91 15.99
CA PHE A 325 -16.33 -10.63 15.88
C PHE A 325 -15.14 -9.77 16.30
N GLN A 326 -15.07 -8.52 15.83
CA GLN A 326 -14.01 -7.58 16.20
C GLN A 326 -13.99 -7.30 17.69
N SER A 327 -15.16 -7.09 18.31
CA SER A 327 -15.28 -6.79 19.73
C SER A 327 -14.81 -7.95 20.61
N SER A 328 -15.02 -9.19 20.17
CA SER A 328 -14.47 -10.37 20.83
C SER A 328 -12.98 -10.62 20.54
N ASN A 329 -12.44 -10.03 19.46
CA ASN A 329 -11.06 -10.25 18.98
C ASN A 329 -10.39 -8.92 18.58
N PRO A 330 -10.19 -7.96 19.50
CA PRO A 330 -9.91 -6.56 19.16
C PRO A 330 -8.61 -6.33 18.39
N ASN A 331 -7.59 -7.17 18.57
CA ASN A 331 -6.29 -7.02 17.94
C ASN A 331 -6.13 -7.85 16.65
N PHE A 332 -6.92 -8.92 16.49
CA PHE A 332 -6.78 -9.87 15.40
C PHE A 332 -7.30 -9.29 14.10
N LEU A 333 -6.45 -9.23 13.05
CA LEU A 333 -6.82 -8.62 11.76
C LEU A 333 -7.39 -7.20 11.87
N SER A 334 -7.05 -6.48 12.94
CA SER A 334 -7.67 -5.19 13.28
C SER A 334 -7.59 -4.17 12.15
N SER A 335 -6.45 -4.09 11.44
CA SER A 335 -6.28 -3.22 10.28
C SER A 335 -7.23 -3.55 9.13
N ILE A 336 -7.41 -4.83 8.82
CA ILE A 336 -8.29 -5.31 7.73
C ILE A 336 -9.75 -5.12 8.11
N ILE A 337 -10.13 -5.51 9.33
CA ILE A 337 -11.50 -5.39 9.81
C ILE A 337 -11.91 -3.92 9.95
N ASN A 338 -11.03 -3.05 10.47
CA ASN A 338 -11.30 -1.61 10.52
C ASN A 338 -11.50 -1.02 9.13
N ARG A 339 -10.68 -1.41 8.15
CA ARG A 339 -10.85 -0.97 6.76
C ARG A 339 -12.18 -1.44 6.19
N GLU A 340 -12.57 -2.69 6.46
CA GLU A 340 -13.85 -3.23 6.01
C GLU A 340 -15.01 -2.48 6.65
N LEU A 341 -14.99 -2.26 7.96
CA LEU A 341 -16.04 -1.52 8.68
C LEU A 341 -16.12 -0.04 8.28
N ALA A 342 -15.01 0.55 7.84
CA ALA A 342 -14.97 1.92 7.31
C ALA A 342 -15.34 2.01 5.81
N SER A 343 -15.54 0.88 5.14
CA SER A 343 -15.85 0.87 3.71
C SER A 343 -17.18 1.55 3.42
N LYS A 344 -17.18 2.49 2.47
CA LYS A 344 -18.39 3.18 1.99
C LYS A 344 -19.45 2.22 1.45
N PHE A 345 -19.05 1.04 1.00
CA PHE A 345 -19.97 0.03 0.50
C PHE A 345 -21.02 -0.41 1.54
N TRP A 346 -20.62 -0.45 2.81
CA TRP A 346 -21.48 -0.78 3.94
C TRP A 346 -22.17 0.43 4.57
N GLY A 347 -21.83 1.65 4.10
CA GLY A 347 -22.46 2.87 4.56
C GLY A 347 -23.97 2.87 4.25
N PHE A 348 -24.76 3.29 5.24
CA PHE A 348 -26.20 3.50 5.15
C PHE A 348 -26.52 4.94 4.80
#